data_AF-A0AAV5DGT6-F1
#
_entry.id   AF-A0AAV5DGT6-F1
#
_cell.length_a   1.000
_cell.length_b   1.000
_cell.length_c   1.000
_cell.angle_alpha   90.00
_cell.angle_beta   90.00
_cell.angle_gamma   90.00
#
_symmetry.space_group_name_H-M   'P 1'
#
loop_
_entity.id
_entity.type
_entity.pdbx_description
1 polymer ?
#
loop_
_entity_poly.entity_id
_entity_poly.type
_entity_poly.pdbx_seq_one_letter_code
_entity_poly.pdbx_strand_id
1 'polypeptide(L)' 'MIIYLVMAVDFPQWAYKAVDKIRRGYIWKGCIDVKGGHCLVAWDMVCRPLELGGLAISNLRNLGWALRVRWL' A
#
# COMPACT_ATOMS: atom_id res chain seq x y z
N MET A 1 9.95 -7.68 -3.98
CA MET A 1 10.77 -6.56 -4.50
C MET A 1 10.54 -5.25 -3.74
N ILE A 2 9.30 -4.72 -3.62
CA ILE A 2 9.06 -3.42 -2.95
C ILE A 2 9.47 -3.39 -1.48
N ILE A 3 9.26 -4.48 -0.72
CA ILE A 3 9.60 -4.55 0.72
C ILE A 3 11.08 -4.23 0.98
N TYR A 4 12.00 -4.73 0.15
CA TYR A 4 13.43 -4.44 0.27
C TYR A 4 13.75 -2.96 0.02
N LEU A 5 13.06 -2.33 -0.94
CA LEU A 5 13.24 -0.91 -1.25
C LEU A 5 12.77 -0.02 -0.10
N VAL A 6 11.60 -0.31 0.48
CA VAL A 6 11.07 0.50 1.61
C VAL A 6 11.86 0.26 2.90
N MET A 7 12.55 -0.88 3.01
CA MET A 7 13.46 -1.17 4.11
C MET A 7 14.78 -0.39 3.98
N ALA A 8 15.34 -0.31 2.77
CA ALA A 8 16.65 0.29 2.54
C ALA A 8 16.64 1.82 2.34
N VAL A 9 15.54 2.39 1.84
CA VAL A 9 15.50 3.80 1.40
C VAL A 9 14.29 4.49 2.00
N ASP A 10 14.44 5.78 2.37
CA ASP A 10 13.29 6.60 2.72
C ASP A 10 12.48 6.96 1.47
N PHE A 11 11.36 6.26 1.31
CA PHE A 11 10.48 6.47 0.16
C PHE A 11 9.76 7.81 0.27
N PRO A 12 9.80 8.67 -0.77
CA PRO A 12 9.06 9.92 -0.74
C PRO A 12 7.55 9.68 -0.78
N GLN A 13 6.78 10.62 -0.24
CA GLN A 13 5.31 10.50 -0.09
C GLN A 13 4.59 10.13 -1.40
N TRP A 14 5.03 10.71 -2.51
CA TRP A 14 4.43 10.48 -3.82
C TRP A 14 4.67 9.05 -4.32
N ALA A 15 5.79 8.42 -3.97
CA ALA A 15 6.14 7.08 -4.41
C ALA A 15 5.22 6.04 -3.76
N TYR A 16 4.91 6.19 -2.47
CA TYR A 16 3.89 5.38 -1.80
C TYR A 16 2.54 5.47 -2.52
N LYS A 17 2.10 6.70 -2.84
CA LYS A 17 0.84 6.94 -3.57
C LYS A 17 0.84 6.30 -4.97
N ALA A 18 1.97 6.34 -5.68
CA ALA A 18 2.11 5.74 -6.99
C ALA A 18 2.02 4.21 -6.94
N VAL A 19 2.71 3.58 -6.00
CA VAL A 19 2.64 2.12 -5.79
C VAL A 19 1.22 1.72 -5.39
N ASP A 20 0.59 2.44 -4.47
CA ASP A 20 -0.78 2.15 -4.05
C ASP A 20 -1.79 2.37 -5.19
N LYS A 21 -1.54 3.29 -6.12
CA LYS A 21 -2.37 3.45 -7.32
C LYS A 21 -2.33 2.18 -8.19
N ILE A 22 -1.14 1.62 -8.40
CA ILE A 22 -0.96 0.36 -9.17
C ILE A 22 -1.67 -0.79 -8.45
N ARG A 23 -1.48 -0.93 -7.13
CA ARG A 23 -2.12 -1.98 -6.33
C ARG A 23 -3.64 -1.89 -6.37
N ARG A 24 -4.20 -0.68 -6.21
CA ARG A 24 -5.65 -0.43 -6.34
C ARG A 24 -6.16 -0.84 -7.71
N GLY A 25 -5.40 -0.60 -8.77
CA GLY A 25 -5.83 -0.92 -10.13
C GLY A 25 -5.91 -2.38 -10.42
N TYR A 26 -4.92 -3.12 -9.92
CA TYR A 26 -4.96 -4.57 -10.00
C TYR A 26 -6.19 -5.13 -9.27
N ILE A 27 -6.47 -4.66 -8.05
CA ILE A 27 -7.57 -5.18 -7.21
C ILE A 27 -8.94 -4.85 -7.79
N TRP A 28 -9.17 -3.60 -8.21
CA TRP A 28 -10.53 -3.16 -8.56
C TRP A 28 -10.88 -3.30 -10.04
N LYS A 29 -9.90 -3.29 -10.94
CA LYS A 29 -10.14 -3.21 -12.39
C LYS A 29 -9.27 -4.16 -13.23
N GLY A 30 -8.26 -4.79 -12.63
CA GLY A 30 -7.28 -5.60 -13.35
C GLY A 30 -6.38 -4.79 -14.31
N CYS A 31 -6.39 -3.45 -14.23
CA CYS A 31 -5.58 -2.58 -15.09
C CYS A 31 -4.90 -1.46 -14.28
N ILE A 32 -3.77 -0.97 -14.79
CA ILE A 32 -2.93 0.02 -14.10
C ILE A 32 -3.62 1.39 -13.97
N ASP A 33 -4.51 1.73 -14.92
CA ASP A 33 -5.13 3.04 -14.95
C ASP A 33 -6.50 3.06 -14.26
N VAL A 34 -6.51 3.68 -13.08
CA VAL A 34 -7.63 3.73 -12.14
C VAL A 34 -7.91 5.16 -11.77
N LYS A 35 -9.14 5.58 -12.01
CA LYS A 35 -9.73 6.82 -11.52
C LYS A 35 -10.45 6.57 -10.19
N GLY A 36 -10.63 7.61 -9.38
CA GLY A 36 -11.18 7.51 -8.02
C GLY A 36 -12.52 6.77 -7.94
N GLY A 37 -13.39 6.92 -8.95
CA GLY A 37 -14.69 6.24 -9.00
C GLY A 37 -14.66 4.72 -9.22
N HIS A 38 -13.50 4.12 -9.48
CA HIS A 38 -13.36 2.66 -9.59
C HIS A 38 -13.01 1.98 -8.27
N CYS A 39 -12.63 2.72 -7.22
CA CYS A 39 -12.30 2.14 -5.92
C CYS A 39 -13.57 2.01 -5.08
N LEU A 40 -14.03 0.78 -4.84
CA LEU A 40 -15.25 0.52 -4.06
C LEU A 40 -15.07 0.81 -2.56
N VAL A 41 -13.84 0.68 -2.05
CA VAL A 41 -13.51 0.84 -0.64
C VAL A 41 -12.27 1.74 -0.48
N ALA A 42 -12.28 2.58 0.56
CA ALA A 42 -11.15 3.42 0.91
C ALA A 42 -9.90 2.57 1.17
N TRP A 43 -8.73 3.03 0.67
CA TRP A 43 -7.50 2.24 0.72
C TRP A 43 -7.07 1.90 2.16
N ASP A 44 -7.25 2.81 3.11
CA ASP A 44 -6.91 2.57 4.51
C ASP A 44 -7.78 1.50 5.18
N MET A 45 -9.03 1.31 4.71
CA MET A 45 -9.90 0.22 5.17
C MET A 45 -9.43 -1.12 4.59
N VAL A 46 -9.03 -1.13 3.32
CA VAL A 46 -8.48 -2.31 2.64
C VAL A 46 -7.20 -2.80 3.32
N CYS A 47 -6.37 -1.89 3.81
CA CYS A 47 -5.13 -2.23 4.51
C CYS A 47 -5.30 -2.81 5.92
N ARG A 48 -6.52 -2.86 6.45
CA ARG A 48 -6.76 -3.44 7.78
C ARG A 48 -6.57 -4.97 7.79
N PRO A 49 -6.27 -5.56 8.95
CA PRO A 49 -6.36 -7.00 9.15
C PRO A 49 -7.72 -7.58 8.75
N LEU A 50 -7.74 -8.87 8.41
CA LEU A 50 -8.96 -9.58 7.99
C LEU A 50 -10.02 -9.57 9.09
N GLU A 51 -9.58 -9.69 10.34
CA GLU A 51 -10.44 -9.67 11.54
C GLU A 51 -11.17 -8.34 11.72
N LEU A 52 -10.64 -7.26 11.13
CA LEU A 52 -11.21 -5.92 11.15
C LEU A 52 -11.91 -5.56 9.82
N GLY A 53 -12.18 -6.55 8.97
CA GLY A 53 -12.90 -6.38 7.70
C GLY A 53 -12.06 -5.80 6.55
N GLY A 54 -10.73 -5.82 6.66
CA GLY A 54 -9.82 -5.45 5.57
C GLY A 54 -9.39 -6.64 4.71
N LEU A 55 -8.44 -6.41 3.80
CA LEU A 55 -7.84 -7.45 2.95
C LEU A 55 -6.45 -7.89 3.44
N ALA A 56 -6.03 -7.48 4.65
CA ALA A 56 -4.70 -7.72 5.20
C ALA A 56 -3.54 -7.24 4.29
N ILE A 57 -3.79 -6.26 3.42
CA ILE A 57 -2.76 -5.67 2.56
C ILE A 57 -1.92 -4.70 3.40
N SER A 58 -0.60 -4.90 3.45
CA SER A 58 0.27 -4.04 4.24
C SER A 58 0.25 -2.58 3.75
N ASN A 59 -0.05 -1.65 4.66
CA ASN A 59 0.17 -0.23 4.45
C ASN A 59 1.68 0.03 4.31
N LEU A 60 2.12 0.51 3.14
CA LEU A 60 3.54 0.63 2.80
C LEU A 60 4.31 1.60 3.69
N ARG A 61 3.67 2.69 4.15
CA ARG A 61 4.31 3.62 5.07
C ARG A 61 4.60 2.94 6.39
N ASN A 62 3.56 2.36 7.00
CA ASN A 62 3.67 1.75 8.30
C ASN A 62 4.64 0.56 8.26
N LEU A 63 4.59 -0.23 7.18
CA LEU A 63 5.55 -1.30 6.93
C LEU A 63 6.98 -0.76 6.81
N GLY A 64 7.20 0.29 6.02
CA GLY A 64 8.51 0.91 5.84
C GLY A 64 9.08 1.48 7.15
N TRP A 65 8.24 2.05 8.01
CA TRP A 65 8.66 2.49 9.34
C TRP A 65 9.00 1.30 10.24
N ALA A 66 8.11 0.31 10.35
CA ALA A 66 8.34 -0.87 11.18
C ALA A 66 9.63 -1.62 10.80
N LEU A 67 9.89 -1.78 9.50
CA LEU A 67 11.09 -2.46 9.01
C LEU A 67 12.37 -1.68 9.27
N ARG A 68 12.33 -0.34 9.28
CA ARG A 68 13.51 0.49 9.56
C ARG A 68 13.79 0.62 11.05
N VAL A 69 12.75 0.74 11.88
CA VAL A 69 12.87 0.79 13.34
C VAL A 69 13.40 -0.53 13.91
N ARG A 70 13.19 -1.67 13.23
CA ARG A 70 13.78 -2.95 13.62
C ARG A 70 15.31 -2.94 13.72
N TRP A 71 15.98 -2.04 12.99
CA TRP A 71 17.44 -1.96 12.93
C TRP A 71 18.02 -0.80 13.76
N LEU A 72 17.18 -0.12 14.55
CA LEU A 72 17.59 0.86 15.58
C LEU A 72 17.68 0.15 16.94
#